data_AF-G7YXR7-F1
#
_entry.id   AF-G7YXR7-F1
#
_cell.length_a   1.000
_cell.length_b   1.000
_cell.length_c   1.000
_cell.angle_alpha   90.00
_cell.angle_beta   90.00
_cell.angle_gamma   90.00
#
_symmetry.space_group_name_H-M   'P 1'
#
loop_
_entity.id
_entity.type
_entity.pdbx_description
1 polymer ?
#
loop_
_entity_poly.entity_id
_entity_poly.type
_entity_poly.pdbx_seq_one_letter_code
_entity_poly.pdbx_strand_id
1 'polypeptide(L)'
;HIRAELDLTESSMEVRTTPKTFDPFIILKARDVMRLLARSVPFEQAIRVLQDDIFSDVIEINLTNRERFIKRRNRLIGYEGETLKALELSTNCYIVVQGKTVSAIGHYEDLKQVRKIVLGCIYDNIHPAYSIKRLLIIKKLQADPTKKDVSWDRFLPKLKKKVLSRRRKPHKKLGLQLKCDLDNVTNLRASGDDFRWYVQVTVLAYKTSAKHVRQSAPIVDRSSLILSTFVLRYVVAFHIQSLSYEKERVALKDSRGDANLIIRCKFCNRVGNVDIVSGSDAAYNAEDSGQFKTILVFECRGVELIAFSPRVGWSANGLDSGTSFVDISLSDKNWCDYDEKGDCEVNIFNVESRFVKLK
;
A
#
# COMPACT_ATOMS: atom_id res chain seq x y z
N HIS A 1 -32.32 43.52 -20.87
CA HIS A 1 -33.45 42.94 -21.62
C HIS A 1 -33.07 41.59 -22.18
N ILE A 2 -33.61 40.49 -21.65
CA ILE A 2 -33.41 39.11 -22.14
C ILE A 2 -34.80 38.48 -22.24
N ARG A 3 -35.03 37.65 -23.25
CA ARG A 3 -36.26 36.85 -23.38
C ARG A 3 -35.98 35.45 -22.83
N ALA A 4 -36.85 34.99 -21.93
CA ALA A 4 -36.81 33.63 -21.39
C ALA A 4 -38.12 32.93 -21.73
N GLU A 5 -38.03 31.69 -22.21
CA GLU A 5 -39.18 30.86 -22.58
C GLU A 5 -39.08 29.53 -21.81
N LEU A 6 -40.22 29.09 -21.29
CA LEU A 6 -40.37 27.81 -20.60
C LEU A 6 -41.33 26.97 -21.44
N ASP A 7 -40.80 25.89 -22.03
CA ASP A 7 -41.62 24.91 -22.71
C ASP A 7 -41.96 23.77 -21.75
N LEU A 8 -43.23 23.69 -21.35
CA LEU A 8 -43.72 22.64 -20.45
C LEU A 8 -43.87 21.29 -21.17
N THR A 9 -44.02 21.27 -22.50
CA THR A 9 -44.16 20.05 -23.29
C THR A 9 -42.81 19.35 -23.46
N GLU A 10 -41.77 20.10 -23.80
CA GLU A 10 -40.40 19.60 -23.91
C GLU A 10 -39.64 19.58 -22.57
N SER A 11 -40.21 20.18 -21.51
CA SER A 11 -39.53 20.38 -20.21
C SER A 11 -38.18 21.09 -20.36
N SER A 12 -38.12 22.09 -21.24
CA SER A 12 -36.93 22.85 -21.58
C SER A 12 -37.07 24.32 -21.16
N MET A 13 -35.94 24.93 -20.81
CA MET A 13 -35.86 26.36 -20.49
C MET A 13 -34.86 27.00 -21.44
N GLU A 14 -35.30 28.02 -22.16
CA GLU A 14 -34.48 28.75 -23.11
C GLU A 14 -34.31 30.21 -22.72
N VAL A 15 -33.11 30.75 -22.99
CA VAL A 15 -32.79 32.17 -22.82
C VAL A 15 -32.19 32.71 -24.11
N ARG A 16 -32.73 33.83 -24.60
CA ARG A 16 -32.33 34.47 -25.86
C ARG A 16 -32.08 35.96 -25.66
N THR A 17 -31.00 36.46 -26.26
CA THR A 17 -30.74 37.91 -26.32
C THR A 17 -31.75 38.59 -27.23
N THR A 18 -32.05 39.85 -26.95
CA THR A 18 -32.96 40.68 -27.75
C THR A 18 -32.17 41.81 -28.41
N PRO A 19 -32.69 42.46 -29.47
CA PRO A 19 -32.03 43.65 -30.04
C PRO A 19 -31.86 44.81 -29.04
N LYS A 20 -32.57 44.79 -27.91
CA LYS A 20 -32.48 45.78 -26.82
C LYS A 20 -31.49 45.36 -25.71
N THR A 21 -30.75 44.26 -25.87
CA THR A 21 -29.77 43.82 -24.89
C THR A 21 -28.50 44.68 -25.02
N PHE A 22 -28.27 45.59 -24.06
CA PHE A 22 -27.06 46.41 -24.03
C PHE A 22 -25.82 45.64 -23.54
N ASP A 23 -25.95 44.86 -22.46
CA ASP A 23 -24.85 44.05 -21.92
C ASP A 23 -24.77 42.67 -22.62
N PRO A 24 -23.68 42.34 -23.33
CA PRO A 24 -23.54 41.05 -23.99
C PRO A 24 -23.28 39.88 -23.02
N PHE A 25 -22.76 40.10 -21.81
CA PHE A 25 -22.38 39.03 -20.88
C PHE A 25 -23.52 38.55 -19.99
N ILE A 26 -24.58 39.34 -19.85
CA ILE A 26 -25.77 38.99 -19.05
C ILE A 26 -26.44 37.69 -19.50
N ILE A 27 -26.28 37.27 -20.77
CA ILE A 27 -26.79 35.99 -21.27
C ILE A 27 -26.11 34.79 -20.61
N LEU A 28 -24.82 34.89 -20.26
CA LEU A 28 -24.09 33.82 -19.57
C LEU A 28 -24.62 33.62 -18.16
N LYS A 29 -24.94 34.73 -17.46
CA LYS A 29 -25.56 34.69 -16.14
C LYS A 29 -26.99 34.16 -16.19
N ALA A 30 -27.77 34.57 -17.19
CA ALA A 30 -29.12 34.05 -17.40
C ALA A 30 -29.12 32.52 -17.63
N ARG A 31 -28.14 32.01 -18.40
CA ARG A 31 -27.93 30.56 -18.56
C ARG A 31 -27.62 29.88 -17.22
N ASP A 32 -26.79 30.49 -16.39
CA ASP A 32 -26.42 29.92 -15.09
C ASP A 32 -27.61 29.92 -14.11
N VAL A 33 -28.48 30.94 -14.15
CA VAL A 33 -29.78 30.92 -13.46
C VAL A 33 -30.63 29.74 -13.91
N MET A 34 -30.77 29.49 -15.21
CA MET A 34 -31.54 28.35 -15.73
C MET A 34 -30.97 27.01 -15.25
N ARG A 35 -29.63 26.88 -15.22
CA ARG A 35 -28.98 25.67 -14.67
C ARG A 35 -29.27 25.46 -13.20
N LEU A 36 -29.33 26.53 -12.39
CA LEU A 36 -29.67 26.43 -10.97
C LEU A 36 -31.14 26.04 -10.76
N LEU A 37 -32.06 26.62 -11.53
CA LEU A 37 -33.48 26.25 -11.50
C LEU A 37 -33.69 24.78 -11.89
N ALA A 38 -32.95 24.29 -12.88
CA ALA A 38 -32.95 22.87 -13.26
C ALA A 38 -32.42 21.93 -12.15
N ARG A 39 -31.70 22.47 -11.16
CA ARG A 39 -31.24 21.77 -9.94
C ARG A 39 -32.07 22.15 -8.72
N SER A 40 -33.34 22.50 -8.96
CA SER A 40 -34.36 22.83 -7.97
C SER A 40 -33.86 23.79 -6.87
N VAL A 41 -33.04 24.77 -7.26
CA VAL A 41 -32.67 25.89 -6.40
C VAL A 41 -33.83 26.89 -6.40
N PRO A 42 -34.25 27.41 -5.23
CA PRO A 42 -35.31 28.41 -5.16
C PRO A 42 -34.99 29.64 -6.02
N PHE A 43 -36.01 30.16 -6.72
CA PHE A 43 -35.87 31.29 -7.64
C PHE A 43 -35.24 32.52 -6.97
N GLU A 44 -35.64 32.82 -5.73
CA GLU A 44 -35.10 33.93 -4.94
C GLU A 44 -33.58 33.86 -4.74
N GLN A 45 -33.02 32.66 -4.65
CA GLN A 45 -31.58 32.48 -4.51
C GLN A 45 -30.88 32.46 -5.88
N ALA A 46 -31.53 31.88 -6.89
CA ALA A 46 -30.97 31.80 -8.24
C ALA A 46 -30.80 33.20 -8.87
N ILE A 47 -31.76 34.11 -8.68
CA ILE A 47 -31.71 35.45 -9.29
C ILE A 47 -30.51 36.30 -8.81
N ARG A 48 -29.96 35.98 -7.62
CA ARG A 48 -28.77 36.66 -7.08
C ARG A 48 -27.56 36.56 -8.01
N VAL A 49 -27.47 35.51 -8.82
CA VAL A 49 -26.39 35.28 -9.79
C VAL A 49 -26.36 36.33 -10.91
N LEU A 50 -27.45 37.08 -11.11
CA LEU A 50 -27.46 38.18 -12.08
C LEU A 50 -26.57 39.35 -11.64
N GLN A 51 -26.29 39.49 -10.34
CA GLN A 51 -25.38 40.51 -9.79
C GLN A 51 -23.92 40.22 -10.20
N ASP A 52 -23.08 41.25 -10.34
CA ASP A 52 -21.70 41.12 -10.85
C ASP A 52 -20.75 40.36 -9.92
N ASP A 53 -20.91 40.53 -8.61
CA ASP A 53 -20.00 39.93 -7.63
C ASP A 53 -20.37 38.48 -7.25
N ILE A 54 -21.52 38.00 -7.72
CA ILE A 54 -22.08 36.70 -7.33
C ILE A 54 -21.99 35.74 -8.52
N PHE A 55 -21.42 34.58 -8.23
CA PHE A 55 -21.27 33.49 -9.19
C PHE A 55 -22.00 32.24 -8.69
N SER A 56 -22.20 31.30 -9.60
CA SER A 56 -22.75 29.98 -9.28
C SER A 56 -21.74 28.90 -9.63
N ASP A 57 -21.72 27.83 -8.84
CA ASP A 57 -20.93 26.64 -9.11
C ASP A 57 -21.77 25.37 -8.96
N VAL A 58 -21.68 24.48 -9.94
CA VAL A 58 -22.37 23.18 -9.96
C VAL A 58 -21.32 22.09 -9.91
N ILE A 59 -21.17 21.46 -8.75
CA ILE A 59 -20.14 20.47 -8.47
C ILE A 59 -20.75 19.08 -8.63
N GLU A 60 -20.22 18.30 -9.57
CA GLU A 60 -20.62 16.91 -9.75
C GLU A 60 -19.88 16.01 -8.75
N ILE A 61 -20.65 15.20 -8.01
CA ILE A 61 -20.14 14.25 -7.04
C ILE A 61 -20.54 12.84 -7.46
N ASN A 62 -19.56 12.08 -7.95
CA ASN A 62 -19.76 10.70 -8.38
C ASN A 62 -18.79 9.75 -7.69
N LEU A 63 -19.30 8.61 -7.21
CA LEU A 63 -18.51 7.58 -6.54
C LEU A 63 -19.02 6.19 -6.93
N THR A 64 -18.11 5.26 -7.23
CA THR A 64 -18.45 3.92 -7.74
C THR A 64 -19.30 3.10 -6.77
N ASN A 65 -19.02 3.21 -5.46
CA ASN A 65 -19.76 2.48 -4.43
C ASN A 65 -20.94 3.32 -3.91
N ARG A 66 -22.17 2.85 -4.17
CA ARG A 66 -23.42 3.54 -3.83
C ARG A 66 -23.61 3.74 -2.33
N GLU A 67 -23.33 2.74 -1.50
CA GLU A 67 -23.50 2.88 -0.04
C GLU A 67 -22.52 3.90 0.54
N ARG A 68 -21.26 3.84 0.10
CA ARG A 68 -20.23 4.79 0.51
C ARG A 68 -20.60 6.21 0.08
N PHE A 69 -21.15 6.36 -1.12
CA PHE A 69 -21.64 7.64 -1.63
C PHE A 69 -22.73 8.22 -0.72
N ILE A 70 -23.77 7.43 -0.41
CA ILE A 70 -24.88 7.87 0.45
C ILE A 70 -24.36 8.28 1.83
N LYS A 71 -23.48 7.48 2.45
CA LYS A 71 -22.89 7.79 3.75
C LYS A 71 -22.06 9.08 3.74
N ARG A 72 -21.26 9.34 2.70
CA ARG A 72 -20.45 10.56 2.57
C ARG A 72 -21.30 11.79 2.22
N ARG A 73 -22.35 11.63 1.42
CA ARG A 73 -23.31 12.70 1.10
C ARG A 73 -24.10 13.11 2.34
N ASN A 74 -24.65 12.15 3.10
CA ASN A 74 -25.38 12.45 4.33
C ASN A 74 -24.47 13.11 5.38
N ARG A 75 -23.18 12.77 5.40
CA ARG A 75 -22.17 13.46 6.23
C ARG A 75 -21.97 14.92 5.82
N LEU A 76 -22.04 15.24 4.53
CA LEU A 76 -21.93 16.63 4.05
C LEU A 76 -23.13 17.47 4.49
N ILE A 77 -24.33 16.89 4.45
CA ILE A 77 -25.57 17.53 4.90
C ILE A 77 -25.53 17.71 6.44
N GLY A 78 -25.11 16.67 7.16
CA GLY A 78 -25.16 16.61 8.62
C GLY A 78 -26.53 16.12 9.12
N TYR A 79 -26.68 16.05 10.44
CA TYR A 79 -27.99 15.82 11.05
C TYR A 79 -28.88 17.04 10.78
N GLU A 80 -30.08 16.83 10.23
CA GLU A 80 -31.03 17.89 9.88
C GLU A 80 -30.48 19.07 9.05
N GLY A 81 -29.34 18.91 8.36
CA GLY A 81 -28.72 19.98 7.59
C GLY A 81 -27.79 20.92 8.38
N GLU A 82 -27.48 20.64 9.65
CA GLU A 82 -26.63 21.49 10.50
C GLU A 82 -25.25 21.75 9.89
N THR A 83 -24.61 20.73 9.32
CA THR A 83 -23.27 20.85 8.75
C THR A 83 -23.28 21.72 7.49
N LEU A 84 -24.33 21.57 6.68
CA LEU A 84 -24.55 22.39 5.50
C LEU A 84 -24.81 23.85 5.92
N LYS A 85 -25.69 24.09 6.90
CA LYS A 85 -25.96 25.46 7.39
C LYS A 85 -24.72 26.13 7.97
N ALA A 86 -23.92 25.38 8.73
CA ALA A 86 -22.64 25.88 9.24
C ALA A 86 -21.66 26.21 8.11
N LEU A 87 -21.65 25.43 7.03
CA LEU A 87 -20.82 25.69 5.85
C LEU A 87 -21.27 26.95 5.11
N GLU A 88 -22.58 27.14 4.93
CA GLU A 88 -23.17 28.35 4.34
C GLU A 88 -22.75 29.61 5.10
N LEU A 89 -22.92 29.62 6.42
CA LEU A 89 -22.53 30.76 7.29
C LEU A 89 -21.00 30.97 7.28
N SER A 90 -20.23 29.90 7.18
CA SER A 90 -18.76 29.98 7.15
C SER A 90 -18.23 30.52 5.82
N THR A 91 -18.94 30.33 4.71
CA THR A 91 -18.47 30.69 3.37
C THR A 91 -19.34 31.78 2.72
N ASN A 92 -20.32 32.35 3.42
CA ASN A 92 -21.29 33.31 2.86
C ASN A 92 -21.94 32.84 1.54
N CYS A 93 -21.99 31.53 1.34
CA CYS A 93 -22.56 30.89 0.16
C CYS A 93 -23.91 30.28 0.49
N TYR A 94 -24.78 30.21 -0.51
CA TYR A 94 -25.97 29.36 -0.47
C TYR A 94 -25.64 28.02 -1.11
N ILE A 95 -25.90 26.90 -0.43
CA ILE A 95 -25.46 25.57 -0.86
C ILE A 95 -26.63 24.59 -0.87
N VAL A 96 -26.83 23.89 -1.97
CA VAL A 96 -27.89 22.89 -2.11
C VAL A 96 -27.29 21.58 -2.59
N VAL A 97 -27.56 20.50 -1.84
CA VAL A 97 -27.10 19.15 -2.18
C VAL A 97 -28.29 18.38 -2.75
N GLN A 98 -28.24 18.05 -4.04
CA GLN A 98 -29.29 17.30 -4.73
C GLN A 98 -28.74 16.17 -5.56
N GLY A 99 -29.23 14.94 -5.31
CA GLY A 99 -28.85 13.75 -6.06
C GLY A 99 -27.34 13.50 -6.04
N LYS A 100 -26.70 13.68 -7.20
CA LYS A 100 -25.26 13.54 -7.46
C LYS A 100 -24.54 14.87 -7.69
N THR A 101 -25.17 15.99 -7.35
CA THR A 101 -24.61 17.31 -7.61
C THR A 101 -24.81 18.22 -6.40
N VAL A 102 -23.86 19.13 -6.21
CA VAL A 102 -23.91 20.17 -5.18
C VAL A 102 -23.86 21.51 -5.89
N SER A 103 -24.94 22.28 -5.77
CA SER A 103 -25.03 23.63 -6.30
C SER A 103 -24.62 24.62 -5.22
N ALA A 104 -23.80 25.59 -5.54
CA ALA A 104 -23.36 26.65 -4.63
C ALA A 104 -23.49 28.02 -5.30
N ILE A 105 -23.88 29.05 -4.56
CA ILE A 105 -24.02 30.43 -5.04
C ILE A 105 -23.31 31.36 -4.05
N GLY A 106 -22.43 32.22 -4.54
CA GLY A 106 -21.68 33.15 -3.70
C GLY A 106 -20.53 33.83 -4.43
N HIS A 107 -19.62 34.44 -3.68
CA HIS A 107 -18.41 35.04 -4.24
C HIS A 107 -17.43 33.98 -4.74
N TYR A 108 -16.61 34.35 -5.72
CA TYR A 108 -15.66 33.43 -6.36
C TYR A 108 -14.67 32.78 -5.38
N GLU A 109 -14.14 33.55 -4.44
CA GLU A 109 -13.19 33.05 -3.44
C GLU A 109 -13.80 31.97 -2.54
N ASP A 110 -15.03 32.20 -2.12
CA ASP A 110 -15.78 31.29 -1.25
C ASP A 110 -16.20 30.02 -1.99
N LEU A 111 -16.64 30.13 -3.24
CA LEU A 111 -16.99 28.98 -4.09
C LEU A 111 -15.79 28.04 -4.26
N LYS A 112 -14.58 28.58 -4.41
CA LYS A 112 -13.35 27.78 -4.49
C LYS A 112 -13.11 26.98 -3.20
N GLN A 113 -13.40 27.57 -2.04
CA GLN A 113 -13.32 26.88 -0.76
C GLN A 113 -14.39 25.79 -0.63
N VAL A 114 -15.65 26.09 -0.97
CA VAL A 114 -16.76 25.13 -0.97
C VAL A 114 -16.44 23.93 -1.85
N ARG A 115 -15.97 24.17 -3.08
CA ARG A 115 -15.55 23.11 -4.01
C ARG A 115 -14.48 22.20 -3.41
N LYS A 116 -13.46 22.77 -2.77
CA LYS A 116 -12.40 21.98 -2.10
C LYS A 116 -12.96 21.13 -0.96
N ILE A 117 -13.90 21.67 -0.17
CA ILE A 117 -14.51 20.98 0.96
C ILE A 117 -15.40 19.82 0.49
N VAL A 118 -16.24 20.07 -0.52
CA VAL A 118 -17.14 19.06 -1.10
C VAL A 118 -16.31 17.91 -1.69
N LEU A 119 -15.31 18.21 -2.52
CA LEU A 119 -14.45 17.19 -3.12
C LEU A 119 -13.65 16.41 -2.06
N GLY A 120 -13.08 17.10 -1.06
CA GLY A 120 -12.35 16.46 0.04
C GLY A 120 -13.24 15.55 0.91
N CYS A 121 -14.52 15.90 1.07
CA CYS A 121 -15.49 15.06 1.78
C CYS A 121 -15.84 13.80 1.00
N ILE A 122 -16.10 13.95 -0.30
CA ILE A 122 -16.56 12.86 -1.16
C ILE A 122 -15.43 11.93 -1.59
N TYR A 123 -14.26 12.43 -1.96
CA TYR A 123 -13.15 11.64 -2.49
C TYR A 123 -12.14 11.26 -1.40
N ASP A 124 -11.62 12.26 -0.67
CA ASP A 124 -10.52 12.09 0.29
C ASP A 124 -10.95 11.58 1.67
N ASN A 125 -12.26 11.36 1.88
CA ASN A 125 -12.82 10.90 3.15
C ASN A 125 -12.54 11.84 4.34
N ILE A 126 -12.37 13.13 4.08
CA ILE A 126 -12.13 14.14 5.11
C ILE A 126 -13.49 14.59 5.66
N HIS A 127 -13.67 14.64 6.98
CA HIS A 127 -14.94 15.07 7.55
C HIS A 127 -15.11 16.60 7.39
N PRO A 128 -16.26 17.11 6.88
CA PRO A 128 -16.46 18.55 6.62
C PRO A 128 -16.31 19.42 7.87
N ALA A 129 -16.67 18.88 9.05
CA ALA A 129 -16.45 19.55 10.34
C ALA A 129 -14.99 20.03 10.57
N TYR A 130 -13.97 19.34 10.04
CA TYR A 130 -12.59 19.82 10.15
C TYR A 130 -12.37 21.10 9.33
N SER A 131 -12.92 21.13 8.12
CA SER A 131 -12.86 22.30 7.25
C SER A 131 -13.63 23.47 7.84
N ILE A 132 -14.82 23.23 8.39
CA ILE A 132 -15.64 24.25 9.06
C ILE A 132 -14.88 24.83 10.26
N LYS A 133 -14.33 23.99 11.14
CA LYS A 133 -13.50 24.45 12.26
C LYS A 133 -12.31 25.28 11.80
N ARG A 134 -11.64 24.86 10.71
CA ARG A 134 -10.52 25.60 10.12
C ARG A 134 -10.96 26.98 9.62
N LEU A 135 -12.07 27.07 8.91
CA LEU A 135 -12.62 28.33 8.41
C LEU A 135 -13.04 29.27 9.55
N LEU A 136 -13.67 28.76 10.59
CA LEU A 136 -14.05 29.54 11.77
C LEU A 136 -12.81 30.12 12.48
N ILE A 137 -11.73 29.34 12.62
CA ILE A 137 -10.48 29.84 13.20
C ILE A 137 -9.87 30.92 12.31
N ILE A 138 -9.86 30.73 10.98
CA ILE A 138 -9.36 31.73 10.03
C ILE A 138 -10.15 33.05 10.15
N LYS A 139 -11.48 33.00 10.16
CA LYS A 139 -12.32 34.20 10.33
C LYS A 139 -12.03 34.92 11.65
N LYS A 140 -11.84 34.18 12.75
CA LYS A 140 -11.46 34.77 14.05
C LYS A 140 -10.08 35.42 14.00
N LEU A 141 -9.10 34.78 13.37
CA LEU A 141 -7.74 35.33 13.22
C LEU A 141 -7.71 36.57 12.31
N GLN A 142 -8.58 36.63 11.29
CA GLN A 142 -8.73 37.79 10.42
C GLN A 142 -9.32 39.01 11.14
N ALA A 143 -10.23 38.77 12.09
CA ALA A 143 -10.84 39.83 12.89
C ALA A 143 -9.84 40.45 13.89
N ASP A 144 -8.88 39.67 14.39
CA ASP A 144 -7.84 40.15 15.32
C ASP A 144 -6.81 41.03 14.59
N PRO A 145 -6.68 42.35 14.90
CA PRO A 145 -5.74 43.24 14.22
C PRO A 145 -4.27 42.90 14.51
N THR A 146 -3.97 42.28 15.65
CA THR A 146 -2.60 41.96 16.10
C THR A 146 -1.95 40.79 15.37
N LYS A 147 -2.74 39.96 14.66
CA LYS A 147 -2.26 38.70 14.07
C LYS A 147 -2.23 38.71 12.54
N LYS A 148 -2.47 39.86 11.91
CA LYS A 148 -2.51 39.98 10.44
C LYS A 148 -1.18 39.66 9.78
N ASP A 149 -0.07 40.01 10.42
CA ASP A 149 1.28 39.86 9.85
C ASP A 149 1.96 38.53 10.20
N VAL A 150 1.35 37.72 11.06
CA VAL A 150 1.93 36.46 11.56
C VAL A 150 1.39 35.27 10.76
N SER A 151 2.24 34.30 10.43
CA SER A 151 1.80 33.06 9.77
C SER A 151 0.80 32.27 10.63
N TRP A 152 -0.36 31.94 10.05
CA TRP A 152 -1.46 31.30 10.76
C TRP A 152 -1.35 29.78 10.88
N ASP A 153 -0.39 29.14 10.21
CA ASP A 153 -0.26 27.67 10.18
C ASP A 153 -0.06 27.03 11.55
N ARG A 154 0.45 27.78 12.52
CA ARG A 154 0.59 27.34 13.92
C ARG A 154 -0.75 27.13 14.62
N PHE A 155 -1.75 27.94 14.27
CA PHE A 155 -3.07 27.93 14.91
C PHE A 155 -4.06 26.97 14.23
N LEU A 156 -3.73 26.51 13.02
CA LEU A 156 -4.63 25.67 12.23
C LEU A 156 -4.53 24.20 12.64
N PRO A 157 -5.67 23.51 12.88
CA PRO A 157 -5.67 22.09 13.19
C PRO A 157 -5.09 21.27 12.04
N LYS A 158 -3.99 20.54 12.30
CA LYS A 158 -3.37 19.66 11.31
C LYS A 158 -4.11 18.32 11.26
N LEU A 159 -4.58 17.94 10.08
CA LEU A 159 -5.18 16.62 9.83
C LEU A 159 -4.09 15.53 9.92
N LYS A 160 -4.02 14.84 11.06
CA LYS A 160 -3.17 13.65 11.19
C LYS A 160 -3.85 12.49 10.47
N LYS A 161 -3.24 11.98 9.40
CA LYS A 161 -3.67 10.71 8.80
C LYS A 161 -3.43 9.60 9.81
N LYS A 162 -4.50 9.06 10.40
CA LYS A 162 -4.42 7.83 11.20
C LYS A 162 -4.14 6.68 10.22
N VAL A 163 -2.87 6.35 10.02
CA VAL A 163 -2.50 5.08 9.41
C VAL A 163 -2.89 4.02 10.43
N LEU A 164 -3.92 3.23 10.14
CA LEU A 164 -4.24 2.06 10.95
C LEU A 164 -2.96 1.26 11.12
N SER A 165 -2.58 0.96 12.36
CA SER A 165 -1.44 0.09 12.63
C SER A 165 -1.68 -1.19 11.83
N ARG A 166 -0.84 -1.46 10.82
CA ARG A 166 -0.90 -2.75 10.13
C ARG A 166 -0.75 -3.81 11.21
N ARG A 167 -1.78 -4.63 11.40
CA ARG A 167 -1.74 -5.75 12.35
C ARG A 167 -0.46 -6.54 12.07
N ARG A 168 0.44 -6.62 13.04
CA ARG A 168 1.69 -7.38 12.90
C ARG A 168 1.29 -8.82 12.56
N LYS A 169 1.75 -9.35 11.43
CA LYS A 169 1.62 -10.78 11.15
C LYS A 169 2.56 -11.51 12.12
N PRO A 170 2.12 -12.59 12.78
CA PRO A 170 2.97 -13.36 13.68
C PRO A 170 4.18 -13.90 12.91
N HIS A 171 5.31 -14.03 13.60
CA HIS A 171 6.51 -14.67 13.05
C HIS A 171 6.22 -16.15 12.81
N LYS A 172 6.67 -16.68 11.67
CA LYS A 172 6.74 -18.12 11.47
C LYS A 172 8.17 -18.55 11.75
N LYS A 173 8.36 -19.44 12.72
CA LYS A 173 9.65 -20.11 12.96
C LYS A 173 9.77 -21.32 12.05
N LEU A 174 10.83 -21.39 11.27
CA LEU A 174 11.14 -22.51 10.37
C LEU A 174 12.50 -23.08 10.78
N GLY A 175 12.55 -24.37 11.11
CA GLY A 175 13.80 -25.09 11.31
C GLY A 175 14.31 -25.63 9.98
N LEU A 176 15.58 -25.36 9.67
CA LEU A 176 16.31 -26.02 8.59
C LEU A 176 16.88 -27.33 9.12
N GLN A 177 16.43 -28.44 8.54
CA GLN A 177 16.94 -29.76 8.85
C GLN A 177 17.90 -30.23 7.77
N LEU A 178 19.03 -30.77 8.19
CA LEU A 178 20.02 -31.42 7.35
C LEU A 178 19.99 -32.93 7.62
N LYS A 179 20.21 -33.72 6.59
CA LYS A 179 20.48 -35.15 6.66
C LYS A 179 21.69 -35.43 5.77
N CYS A 180 22.66 -36.16 6.27
CA CYS A 180 23.79 -36.68 5.50
C CYS A 180 24.31 -37.96 6.15
N ASP A 181 24.97 -38.78 5.36
CA ASP A 181 25.67 -39.96 5.84
C ASP A 181 27.13 -39.55 6.10
N LEU A 182 27.56 -39.70 7.36
CA LEU A 182 28.93 -39.37 7.80
C LEU A 182 29.74 -40.65 7.98
N ASP A 183 30.92 -40.72 7.37
CA ASP A 183 31.91 -41.77 7.59
C ASP A 183 33.18 -41.16 8.18
N ASN A 184 33.57 -41.60 9.38
CA ASN A 184 34.76 -41.15 10.13
C ASN A 184 34.82 -39.63 10.41
N VAL A 185 33.69 -38.92 10.29
CA VAL A 185 33.56 -37.48 10.51
C VAL A 185 32.49 -37.18 11.55
N THR A 186 32.70 -36.15 12.37
CA THR A 186 31.75 -35.63 13.35
C THR A 186 31.78 -34.10 13.41
N ASN A 187 30.88 -33.49 14.17
CA ASN A 187 30.83 -32.04 14.42
C ASN A 187 30.76 -31.19 13.13
N LEU A 188 29.99 -31.63 12.13
CA LEU A 188 29.76 -30.86 10.91
C LEU A 188 28.94 -29.60 11.22
N ARG A 189 29.53 -28.42 11.02
CA ARG A 189 28.91 -27.12 11.30
C ARG A 189 29.35 -26.03 10.33
N ALA A 190 28.60 -24.95 10.28
CA ALA A 190 28.99 -23.73 9.58
C ALA A 190 30.24 -23.13 10.24
N SER A 191 31.28 -22.83 9.46
CA SER A 191 32.55 -22.32 9.96
C SER A 191 32.70 -20.83 9.66
N GLY A 192 33.04 -20.05 10.70
CA GLY A 192 33.34 -18.62 10.62
C GLY A 192 32.13 -17.69 10.57
N ASP A 193 32.36 -16.44 10.98
CA ASP A 193 31.32 -15.39 11.04
C ASP A 193 30.85 -14.94 9.64
N ASP A 194 31.62 -15.26 8.61
CA ASP A 194 31.37 -14.97 7.19
C ASP A 194 30.56 -16.05 6.47
N PHE A 195 30.10 -17.08 7.17
CA PHE A 195 29.31 -18.15 6.58
C PHE A 195 28.03 -17.61 5.93
N ARG A 196 27.74 -18.10 4.71
CA ARG A 196 26.59 -17.67 3.90
C ARG A 196 25.57 -18.79 3.76
N TRP A 197 24.39 -18.57 4.32
CA TRP A 197 23.23 -19.44 4.13
C TRP A 197 22.54 -19.12 2.81
N TYR A 198 22.70 -19.97 1.80
CA TYR A 198 22.05 -19.79 0.50
C TYR A 198 20.65 -20.41 0.51
N VAL A 199 19.63 -19.55 0.59
CA VAL A 199 18.23 -19.98 0.65
C VAL A 199 17.47 -19.43 -0.55
N GLN A 200 16.66 -20.28 -1.16
CA GLN A 200 15.69 -19.89 -2.17
C GLN A 200 14.41 -19.43 -1.48
N VAL A 201 14.04 -18.17 -1.69
CA VAL A 201 12.96 -17.51 -0.96
C VAL A 201 11.91 -16.94 -1.89
N THR A 202 10.67 -16.93 -1.43
CA THR A 202 9.56 -16.28 -2.15
C THR A 202 8.72 -15.40 -1.25
N VAL A 203 8.31 -14.25 -1.78
CA VAL A 203 7.45 -13.31 -1.05
C VAL A 203 6.00 -13.75 -1.18
N LEU A 204 5.30 -13.85 -0.05
CA LEU A 204 3.88 -14.16 0.02
C LEU A 204 3.03 -13.01 -0.55
N ALA A 205 2.87 -12.99 -1.88
CA ALA A 205 1.80 -12.26 -2.53
C ALA A 205 0.48 -12.92 -2.14
N TYR A 206 -0.50 -12.13 -1.68
CA TYR A 206 -1.87 -12.65 -1.63
C TYR A 206 -2.28 -12.85 -3.08
N LYS A 207 -3.06 -13.90 -3.36
CA LYS A 207 -3.78 -14.10 -4.62
C LYS A 207 -4.31 -12.75 -5.10
N THR A 208 -3.57 -12.07 -5.98
CA THR A 208 -4.08 -10.90 -6.67
C THR A 208 -5.17 -11.44 -7.56
N SER A 209 -6.41 -11.10 -7.25
CA SER A 209 -7.55 -11.34 -8.13
C SER A 209 -7.11 -10.97 -9.55
N ALA A 210 -7.40 -11.83 -10.53
CA ALA A 210 -6.87 -11.87 -11.90
C ALA A 210 -7.07 -10.59 -12.77
N LYS A 211 -7.42 -9.46 -12.15
CA LYS A 211 -7.76 -8.19 -12.79
C LYS A 211 -6.56 -7.29 -13.13
N HIS A 212 -5.34 -7.61 -12.72
CA HIS A 212 -4.15 -6.76 -12.99
C HIS A 212 -3.19 -7.28 -14.07
N VAL A 213 -3.43 -8.46 -14.65
CA VAL A 213 -2.54 -9.03 -15.68
C VAL A 213 -2.90 -8.53 -17.10
N ARG A 214 -4.01 -7.79 -17.29
CA ARG A 214 -4.50 -7.43 -18.63
C ARG A 214 -3.76 -6.29 -19.34
N GLN A 215 -2.82 -5.57 -18.71
CA GLN A 215 -2.25 -4.35 -19.31
C GLN A 215 -0.87 -4.53 -19.97
N SER A 216 -0.29 -5.73 -19.98
CA SER A 216 1.05 -5.92 -20.56
C SER A 216 1.27 -7.31 -21.16
N ALA A 217 0.40 -7.73 -22.08
CA ALA A 217 0.68 -8.89 -22.93
C ALA A 217 0.76 -8.42 -24.39
N PRO A 218 1.87 -8.66 -25.12
CA PRO A 218 1.92 -8.42 -26.55
C PRO A 218 1.02 -9.44 -27.27
N ILE A 219 0.43 -8.99 -28.37
CA ILE A 219 -0.45 -9.77 -29.23
C ILE A 219 0.40 -10.85 -29.91
N VAL A 220 0.13 -12.13 -29.61
CA VAL A 220 0.67 -13.27 -30.34
C VAL A 220 -0.49 -14.12 -30.88
N ASP A 221 -0.27 -14.60 -32.09
CA ASP A 221 -1.21 -15.09 -33.10
C ASP A 221 -2.06 -16.31 -32.70
N ARG A 222 -3.20 -16.47 -33.39
CA ARG A 222 -4.42 -17.20 -32.96
C ARG A 222 -4.48 -18.70 -33.31
N SER A 223 -3.37 -19.36 -33.65
CA SER A 223 -3.40 -20.71 -34.25
C SER A 223 -2.95 -21.89 -33.37
N SER A 224 -2.77 -21.71 -32.05
CA SER A 224 -2.41 -22.81 -31.14
C SER A 224 -3.34 -22.90 -29.91
N LEU A 225 -4.62 -23.17 -30.15
CA LEU A 225 -5.66 -23.33 -29.13
C LEU A 225 -5.70 -24.74 -28.51
N ILE A 226 -4.58 -25.28 -27.99
CA ILE A 226 -4.61 -26.54 -27.18
C ILE A 226 -3.73 -26.49 -25.91
N LEU A 227 -3.04 -25.39 -25.60
CA LEU A 227 -2.21 -25.28 -24.36
C LEU A 227 -2.72 -24.24 -23.34
N SER A 228 -3.97 -23.80 -23.45
CA SER A 228 -4.49 -22.63 -22.70
C SER A 228 -5.03 -22.89 -21.30
N THR A 229 -4.83 -24.07 -20.70
CA THR A 229 -5.30 -24.36 -19.33
C THR A 229 -4.20 -24.63 -18.31
N PHE A 230 -2.92 -24.63 -18.70
CA PHE A 230 -1.82 -24.99 -17.78
C PHE A 230 -0.77 -23.91 -17.48
N VAL A 231 -0.82 -22.73 -18.11
CA VAL A 231 0.18 -21.67 -17.88
C VAL A 231 -0.45 -20.40 -17.29
N LEU A 232 -1.00 -20.55 -16.08
CA LEU A 232 -1.39 -19.42 -15.21
C LEU A 232 -0.99 -19.69 -13.75
N ARG A 233 0.12 -20.40 -13.54
CA ARG A 233 0.81 -20.50 -12.25
C ARG A 233 2.13 -19.74 -12.33
N TYR A 234 2.11 -18.54 -11.76
CA TYR A 234 3.25 -17.94 -11.06
C TYR A 234 4.57 -17.80 -11.85
N VAL A 235 4.77 -16.64 -12.48
CA VAL A 235 6.13 -16.06 -12.54
C VAL A 235 6.45 -15.50 -11.15
N VAL A 236 6.64 -16.39 -10.17
CA VAL A 236 7.27 -16.02 -8.91
C VAL A 236 8.75 -16.18 -9.18
N ALA A 237 9.43 -15.06 -9.39
CA ALA A 237 10.87 -15.08 -9.60
C ALA A 237 11.53 -15.64 -8.33
N PHE A 238 11.94 -16.91 -8.37
CA PHE A 238 12.71 -17.55 -7.32
C PHE A 238 14.07 -16.86 -7.28
N HIS A 239 14.36 -16.16 -6.18
CA HIS A 239 15.66 -15.55 -5.97
C HIS A 239 16.40 -16.40 -4.96
N ILE A 240 17.57 -16.93 -5.35
CA ILE A 240 18.56 -17.42 -4.40
C ILE A 240 19.11 -16.19 -3.69
N GLN A 241 19.10 -16.20 -2.37
CA GLN A 241 19.63 -15.14 -1.54
C GLN A 241 20.58 -15.76 -0.51
N SER A 242 21.72 -15.12 -0.29
CA SER A 242 22.64 -15.47 0.79
C SER A 242 22.29 -14.65 2.03
N LEU A 243 22.36 -15.27 3.21
CA LEU A 243 22.27 -14.58 4.51
C LEU A 243 23.55 -14.85 5.31
N SER A 244 24.11 -13.82 5.96
CA SER A 244 25.19 -13.93 6.95
C SER A 244 24.66 -13.57 8.33
N TYR A 245 25.18 -14.23 9.37
CA TYR A 245 24.74 -14.11 10.76
C TYR A 245 25.06 -12.73 11.37
N GLU A 246 26.27 -12.20 11.16
CA GLU A 246 26.76 -10.99 11.83
C GLU A 246 26.96 -9.76 10.93
N LYS A 247 27.29 -9.92 9.64
CA LYS A 247 27.69 -8.75 8.81
C LYS A 247 26.55 -8.04 8.08
N GLU A 248 25.36 -8.62 7.97
CA GLU A 248 24.29 -8.09 7.11
C GLU A 248 22.95 -7.88 7.84
N ARG A 249 22.95 -7.25 9.01
CA ARG A 249 21.71 -6.83 9.67
C ARG A 249 21.22 -5.48 9.17
N VAL A 250 20.09 -5.46 8.47
CA VAL A 250 19.52 -4.23 7.89
C VAL A 250 18.39 -3.71 8.76
N ALA A 251 18.46 -2.44 9.16
CA ALA A 251 17.40 -1.78 9.92
C ALA A 251 16.10 -1.69 9.09
N LEU A 252 14.98 -2.11 9.70
CA LEU A 252 13.67 -2.05 9.06
C LEU A 252 13.17 -0.60 8.99
N LYS A 253 12.87 -0.11 7.77
CA LYS A 253 12.47 1.30 7.52
C LYS A 253 11.26 1.82 8.31
N ASP A 254 10.46 0.95 8.92
CA ASP A 254 9.23 1.30 9.65
C ASP A 254 9.16 0.69 11.07
N SER A 255 10.24 0.12 11.61
CA SER A 255 10.25 -0.49 12.96
C SER A 255 11.61 -0.45 13.65
N ARG A 256 11.63 -0.53 14.99
CA ARG A 256 12.86 -0.56 15.82
C ARG A 256 13.65 -1.88 15.76
N GLY A 257 13.44 -2.70 14.72
CA GLY A 257 14.07 -4.01 14.58
C GLY A 257 14.97 -4.07 13.36
N ASP A 258 15.94 -4.96 13.43
CA ASP A 258 16.86 -5.41 12.41
C ASP A 258 16.41 -6.77 11.84
N ALA A 259 16.93 -7.13 10.66
CA ALA A 259 16.76 -8.46 10.07
C ALA A 259 17.97 -8.79 9.17
N ASN A 260 18.35 -10.07 9.10
CA ASN A 260 19.44 -10.52 8.19
C ASN A 260 19.10 -10.35 6.70
N LEU A 261 17.83 -10.40 6.30
CA LEU A 261 17.43 -10.26 4.90
C LEU A 261 16.10 -9.54 4.74
N ILE A 262 16.09 -8.50 3.91
CA ILE A 262 14.88 -7.74 3.54
C ILE A 262 14.68 -7.82 2.03
N ILE A 263 13.57 -8.42 1.61
CA ILE A 263 13.24 -8.57 0.18
C ILE A 263 11.98 -7.82 -0.14
N ARG A 264 12.04 -7.02 -1.21
CA ARG A 264 10.87 -6.35 -1.79
C ARG A 264 10.44 -7.07 -3.07
N CYS A 265 9.19 -7.49 -3.12
CA CYS A 265 8.61 -8.02 -4.35
C CYS A 265 8.47 -6.89 -5.38
N LYS A 266 9.09 -7.06 -6.56
CA LYS A 266 9.05 -6.09 -7.67
C LYS A 266 7.63 -5.87 -8.23
N PHE A 267 6.73 -6.85 -8.09
CA PHE A 267 5.37 -6.79 -8.65
C PHE A 267 4.34 -6.17 -7.69
N CYS A 268 4.35 -6.57 -6.41
CA CYS A 268 3.33 -6.13 -5.44
C CYS A 268 3.86 -5.14 -4.39
N ASN A 269 5.14 -4.74 -4.48
CA ASN A 269 5.84 -3.86 -3.53
C ASN A 269 5.77 -4.29 -2.06
N ARG A 270 5.34 -5.53 -1.78
CA ARG A 270 5.37 -6.08 -0.43
C ARG A 270 6.80 -6.36 -0.04
N VAL A 271 7.08 -6.06 1.22
CA VAL A 271 8.35 -6.34 1.86
C VAL A 271 8.18 -7.57 2.73
N GLY A 272 9.10 -8.50 2.58
CA GLY A 272 9.27 -9.66 3.42
C GLY A 272 10.62 -9.63 4.10
N ASN A 273 10.72 -10.22 5.29
CA ASN A 273 11.97 -10.35 6.00
C ASN A 273 12.22 -11.77 6.49
N VAL A 274 13.50 -12.13 6.53
CA VAL A 274 14.02 -13.37 7.11
C VAL A 274 15.09 -12.97 8.11
N ASP A 275 15.03 -13.57 9.29
CA ASP A 275 15.99 -13.38 10.36
C ASP A 275 16.49 -14.73 10.85
N ILE A 276 17.77 -14.83 11.22
CA ILE A 276 18.36 -16.05 11.78
C ILE A 276 18.30 -15.94 13.29
N VAL A 277 17.75 -16.95 13.96
CA VAL A 277 17.67 -16.96 15.43
C VAL A 277 19.05 -17.19 16.01
N SER A 278 19.52 -16.26 16.83
CA SER A 278 20.81 -16.35 17.51
C SER A 278 20.89 -17.55 18.47
N GLY A 279 21.99 -18.31 18.39
CA GLY A 279 22.21 -19.52 19.20
C GLY A 279 21.37 -20.73 18.78
N SER A 280 20.84 -20.74 17.55
CA SER A 280 20.11 -21.89 16.99
C SER A 280 20.96 -22.79 16.10
N ASP A 281 22.25 -22.47 15.96
CA ASP A 281 23.26 -23.25 15.25
C ASP A 281 23.59 -24.53 16.02
N ALA A 282 23.28 -25.67 15.40
CA ALA A 282 23.59 -26.97 15.96
C ALA A 282 24.53 -27.74 15.03
N ALA A 283 25.56 -28.36 15.62
CA ALA A 283 26.45 -29.26 14.88
C ALA A 283 25.74 -30.58 14.54
N TYR A 284 26.09 -31.16 13.41
CA TYR A 284 25.65 -32.49 12.98
C TYR A 284 26.72 -33.53 13.33
N ASN A 285 26.39 -34.45 14.24
CA ASN A 285 27.34 -35.41 14.80
C ASN A 285 27.20 -36.77 14.12
N ALA A 286 28.18 -37.65 14.32
CA ALA A 286 28.16 -39.03 13.79
C ALA A 286 26.92 -39.84 14.23
N GLU A 287 26.43 -39.59 15.45
CA GLU A 287 25.20 -40.17 16.01
C GLU A 287 23.91 -39.74 15.27
N ASP A 288 23.96 -38.60 14.56
CA ASP A 288 22.83 -38.10 13.78
C ASP A 288 22.82 -38.62 12.33
N SER A 289 23.88 -39.34 11.92
CA SER A 289 24.09 -39.85 10.57
C SER A 289 22.85 -40.58 10.04
N GLY A 290 22.42 -40.22 8.83
CA GLY A 290 21.21 -40.77 8.20
C GLY A 290 19.88 -40.22 8.73
N GLN A 291 19.87 -39.36 9.76
CA GLN A 291 18.67 -38.74 10.32
C GLN A 291 18.58 -37.23 10.03
N PHE A 292 17.35 -36.71 9.97
CA PHE A 292 17.12 -35.27 9.82
C PHE A 292 17.26 -34.55 11.16
N LYS A 293 18.31 -33.73 11.29
CA LYS A 293 18.55 -32.88 12.46
C LYS A 293 18.39 -31.42 12.11
N THR A 294 17.75 -30.66 13.00
CA THR A 294 17.63 -29.20 12.85
C THR A 294 18.97 -28.54 13.17
N ILE A 295 19.56 -27.88 12.16
CA ILE A 295 20.86 -27.20 12.27
C ILE A 295 20.75 -25.69 12.43
N LEU A 296 19.62 -25.09 12.04
CA LEU A 296 19.39 -23.65 12.14
C LEU A 296 17.90 -23.32 12.21
N VAL A 297 17.54 -22.21 12.88
CA VAL A 297 16.16 -21.69 12.92
C VAL A 297 16.07 -20.31 12.27
N PHE A 298 15.12 -20.18 11.35
CA PHE A 298 14.77 -18.93 10.67
C PHE A 298 13.46 -18.36 11.20
N GLU A 299 13.42 -17.07 11.47
CA GLU A 299 12.20 -16.29 11.68
C GLU A 299 11.80 -15.56 10.41
N CYS A 300 10.68 -15.98 9.82
CA CYS A 300 10.20 -15.45 8.55
C CYS A 300 8.94 -14.60 8.75
N ARG A 301 8.89 -13.39 8.14
CA ARG A 301 7.66 -12.61 8.00
C ARG A 301 7.40 -12.25 6.53
N GLY A 302 6.25 -12.68 6.01
CA GLY A 302 5.81 -12.34 4.65
C GLY A 302 6.57 -13.05 3.53
N VAL A 303 7.38 -14.05 3.87
CA VAL A 303 8.19 -14.89 2.96
C VAL A 303 8.04 -16.36 3.30
N GLU A 304 8.31 -17.20 2.32
CA GLU A 304 8.43 -18.65 2.45
C GLU A 304 9.79 -19.10 1.90
N LEU A 305 10.47 -19.94 2.68
CA LEU A 305 11.71 -20.61 2.28
C LEU A 305 11.35 -21.90 1.53
N ILE A 306 11.97 -22.12 0.38
CA ILE A 306 11.62 -23.24 -0.52
C ILE A 306 12.71 -24.30 -0.52
N ALA A 307 13.96 -23.87 -0.70
CA ALA A 307 15.10 -24.77 -0.83
C ALA A 307 16.34 -24.14 -0.19
N PHE A 308 17.22 -25.00 0.32
CA PHE A 308 18.52 -24.63 0.85
C PHE A 308 19.61 -25.26 -0.02
N SER A 309 20.65 -24.49 -0.33
CA SER A 309 21.80 -24.94 -1.09
C SER A 309 23.03 -24.83 -0.19
N PRO A 310 23.49 -25.95 0.42
CA PRO A 310 24.75 -25.95 1.14
C PRO A 310 25.88 -25.79 0.11
N ARG A 311 26.72 -24.77 0.28
CA ARG A 311 27.86 -24.50 -0.61
C ARG A 311 29.16 -24.75 0.14
N VAL A 312 30.08 -23.79 0.12
CA VAL A 312 31.37 -23.81 0.82
C VAL A 312 31.29 -23.18 2.21
N GLY A 313 32.30 -23.44 3.04
CA GLY A 313 32.48 -22.82 4.37
C GLY A 313 32.05 -23.70 5.54
N TRP A 314 31.89 -25.01 5.32
CA TRP A 314 31.62 -25.95 6.40
C TRP A 314 32.91 -26.40 7.07
N SER A 315 32.83 -26.80 8.34
CA SER A 315 33.92 -27.46 9.05
C SER A 315 33.43 -28.72 9.73
N ALA A 316 34.29 -29.71 9.83
CA ALA A 316 34.03 -30.94 10.56
C ALA A 316 35.32 -31.45 11.23
N ASN A 317 35.20 -32.46 12.08
CA ASN A 317 36.31 -33.07 12.80
C ASN A 317 36.39 -34.57 12.46
N GLY A 318 37.59 -35.11 12.29
CA GLY A 318 37.82 -36.55 12.27
C GLY A 318 37.36 -37.19 13.58
N LEU A 319 36.69 -38.33 13.48
CA LEU A 319 36.04 -39.00 14.62
C LEU A 319 37.04 -39.41 15.70
N ASP A 320 38.13 -40.05 15.30
CA ASP A 320 39.12 -40.64 16.21
C ASP A 320 40.36 -39.73 16.43
N SER A 321 40.75 -38.99 15.39
CA SER A 321 41.96 -38.17 15.38
C SER A 321 41.75 -36.74 15.92
N GLY A 322 40.50 -36.26 15.90
CA GLY A 322 40.17 -34.86 16.12
C GLY A 322 40.68 -33.89 15.05
N THR A 323 41.23 -34.36 13.92
CA THR A 323 41.72 -33.53 12.81
C THR A 323 40.61 -32.61 12.31
N SER A 324 40.87 -31.30 12.27
CA SER A 324 39.86 -30.32 11.84
C SER A 324 39.92 -30.11 10.33
N PHE A 325 38.83 -30.44 9.65
CA PHE A 325 38.62 -30.15 8.24
C PHE A 325 37.86 -28.82 8.12
N VAL A 326 38.43 -27.87 7.38
CA VAL A 326 37.87 -26.52 7.16
C VAL A 326 37.58 -26.31 5.67
N ASP A 327 36.75 -25.33 5.34
CA ASP A 327 36.36 -24.98 3.96
C ASP A 327 35.73 -26.13 3.15
N ILE A 328 35.02 -27.04 3.83
CA ILE A 328 34.29 -28.14 3.21
C ILE A 328 33.21 -27.58 2.27
N SER A 329 33.17 -28.10 1.04
CA SER A 329 32.16 -27.80 0.02
C SER A 329 31.13 -28.91 -0.06
N LEU A 330 29.87 -28.59 0.20
CA LEU A 330 28.74 -29.51 0.08
C LEU A 330 27.89 -29.23 -1.17
N SER A 331 28.44 -28.49 -2.15
CA SER A 331 27.74 -28.10 -3.38
C SER A 331 27.31 -29.31 -4.21
N ASP A 332 28.16 -30.34 -4.27
CA ASP A 332 27.95 -31.56 -5.05
C ASP A 332 27.26 -32.67 -4.24
N LYS A 333 26.83 -32.35 -3.02
CA LYS A 333 26.20 -33.26 -2.03
C LYS A 333 27.08 -34.40 -1.51
N ASN A 334 28.29 -34.53 -2.03
CA ASN A 334 29.28 -35.51 -1.61
C ASN A 334 30.62 -34.79 -1.39
N TRP A 335 31.34 -35.17 -0.35
CA TRP A 335 32.68 -34.69 -0.03
C TRP A 335 33.52 -35.84 0.53
N CYS A 336 34.78 -35.90 0.10
CA CYS A 336 35.74 -36.93 0.47
C CYS A 336 37.09 -36.27 0.72
N ASP A 337 37.78 -36.70 1.76
CA ASP A 337 39.16 -36.29 2.09
C ASP A 337 39.85 -37.43 2.86
N TYR A 338 41.11 -37.22 3.24
CA TYR A 338 41.90 -38.22 3.96
C TYR A 338 42.44 -37.67 5.28
N ASP A 339 42.26 -38.43 6.35
CA ASP A 339 42.78 -38.08 7.66
C ASP A 339 44.14 -38.74 7.91
N GLU A 340 45.21 -38.00 7.67
CA GLU A 340 46.59 -38.49 7.87
C GLU A 340 46.87 -38.95 9.31
N LYS A 341 46.17 -38.40 10.32
CA LYS A 341 46.36 -38.80 11.72
C LYS A 341 45.51 -40.00 12.11
N GLY A 342 44.34 -40.13 11.49
CA GLY A 342 43.44 -41.27 11.68
C GLY A 342 43.78 -42.48 10.80
N ASP A 343 44.64 -42.29 9.80
CA ASP A 343 44.98 -43.28 8.76
C ASP A 343 43.71 -43.82 8.06
N CYS A 344 42.73 -42.95 7.83
CA CYS A 344 41.42 -43.32 7.31
C CYS A 344 40.83 -42.28 6.36
N GLU A 345 39.95 -42.74 5.46
CA GLU A 345 39.17 -41.86 4.60
C GLU A 345 38.01 -41.25 5.38
N VAL A 346 37.77 -39.96 5.14
CA VAL A 346 36.69 -39.19 5.76
C VAL A 346 35.70 -38.75 4.69
N ASN A 347 34.42 -39.04 4.90
CA ASN A 347 33.42 -38.78 3.89
C ASN A 347 32.11 -38.20 4.44
N ILE A 348 31.46 -37.39 3.60
CA ILE A 348 30.11 -36.85 3.80
C ILE A 348 29.32 -37.11 2.53
N PHE A 349 28.29 -37.94 2.59
CA PHE A 349 27.48 -38.32 1.44
C PHE A 349 26.00 -37.97 1.62
N ASN A 350 25.27 -37.98 0.50
CA ASN A 350 23.80 -37.89 0.45
C ASN A 350 23.23 -36.68 1.19
N VAL A 351 23.86 -35.50 1.01
CA VAL A 351 23.39 -34.29 1.68
C VAL A 351 21.99 -33.89 1.18
N GLU A 352 21.02 -33.96 2.09
CA GLU A 352 19.62 -33.57 1.90
C GLU A 352 19.22 -32.49 2.90
N SER A 353 18.32 -31.59 2.49
CA SER A 353 17.79 -30.55 3.38
C SER A 353 16.28 -30.36 3.23
N ARG A 354 15.63 -29.97 4.33
CA ARG A 354 14.21 -29.63 4.35
C ARG A 354 13.88 -28.56 5.39
N PHE A 355 12.79 -27.83 5.17
CA PHE A 355 12.28 -26.85 6.13
C PHE A 355 11.07 -27.40 6.89
N VAL A 356 11.08 -27.29 8.22
CA VAL A 356 9.98 -27.72 9.10
C VAL A 356 9.44 -26.53 9.88
N LYS A 357 8.12 -26.43 10.01
CA LYS A 357 7.49 -25.40 10.85
C LYS A 357 7.66 -25.77 12.33
N LEU A 358 8.31 -24.89 13.07
CA LEU A 358 8.41 -25.00 14.52
C LEU A 358 7.20 -24.30 15.15
N LYS A 359 6.66 -24.90 16.23
CA LYS A 359 5.48 -24.39 16.93
C LYS A 359 5.80 -23.17 17.80
#